data_AF-A0A6J6C808-F1
#
_entry.id   AF-A0A6J6C808-F1
#
_cell.length_a   1.000
_cell.length_b   1.000
_cell.length_c   1.000
_cell.angle_alpha   90.00
_cell.angle_beta   90.00
_cell.angle_gamma   90.00
#
_symmetry.space_group_name_H-M   'P 1'
#
loop_
_entity.id
_entity.type
_entity.pdbx_description
1 polymer ?
#
loop_
_entity_poly.entity_id
_entity_poly.type
_entity_poly.pdbx_seq_one_letter_code
_entity_poly.pdbx_strand_id
1 'polypeptide(L)' 'MIPKVTAAIKAIDSGAFAVRITDGTDLGCVLDALDDRGGTLVSA' A
#
# COMPACT_ATOMS: atom_id res chain seq x y z
N MET A 1 11.04 -8.12 -2.51
CA MET A 1 9.76 -7.96 -1.79
C MET A 1 9.92 -7.67 -0.30
N ILE A 2 10.84 -8.32 0.41
CA ILE A 2 11.05 -8.16 1.87
C ILE A 2 11.11 -6.68 2.35
N PRO A 3 11.92 -5.77 1.74
CA PRO A 3 12.01 -4.39 2.24
C PRO A 3 10.70 -3.62 2.14
N LYS A 4 9.85 -3.91 1.14
CA LYS A 4 8.55 -3.24 0.97
C LYS A 4 7.58 -3.66 2.07
N VAL A 5 7.56 -4.95 2.40
CA VAL A 5 6.70 -5.48 3.46
C VAL A 5 7.12 -4.91 4.81
N THR A 6 8.42 -4.85 5.09
CA THR A 6 8.93 -4.23 6.32
C THR A 6 8.53 -2.75 6.43
N ALA A 7 8.57 -2.00 5.33
CA ALA A 7 8.14 -0.60 5.33
C ALA A 7 6.63 -0.45 5.58
N ALA A 8 5.81 -1.32 4.97
CA ALA A 8 4.37 -1.31 5.19
C ALA A 8 4.02 -1.60 6.65
N ILE A 9 4.63 -2.62 7.25
CA ILE A 9 4.43 -2.96 8.67
C ILE A 9 4.85 -1.77 9.56
N LYS A 10 6.02 -1.17 9.33
CA LYS A 10 6.47 0.00 10.10
C LYS A 10 5.51 1.19 10.00
N ALA A 11 4.87 1.40 8.85
CA ALA A 11 3.89 2.47 8.69
C ALA A 11 2.62 2.20 9.50
N ILE A 12 2.13 0.95 9.53
CA ILE A 12 1.03 0.52 10.40
C ILE A 12 1.40 0.71 11.87
N ASP A 13 2.58 0.25 12.28
CA ASP A 13 3.08 0.43 13.66
C ASP A 13 3.23 1.91 14.05
N SER A 14 3.43 2.79 13.06
CA SER A 14 3.50 4.24 13.25
C SER A 14 2.13 4.93 13.27
N GLY A 15 1.03 4.17 13.17
CA GLY A 15 -0.34 4.68 13.25
C GLY A 15 -1.06 4.85 11.91
N ALA A 16 -0.50 4.37 10.79
CA ALA A 16 -1.26 4.29 9.55
C ALA A 16 -2.39 3.26 9.69
N PHE A 17 -3.59 3.61 9.22
CA PHE A 17 -4.73 2.69 9.24
C PHE A 17 -4.53 1.49 8.30
N ALA A 18 -4.00 1.76 7.11
CA ALA A 18 -3.68 0.76 6.10
C ALA A 18 -2.58 1.27 5.18
N VAL A 19 -1.90 0.35 4.50
CA VAL A 19 -0.92 0.64 3.45
C VAL A 19 -1.31 -0.13 2.20
N ARG A 20 -1.32 0.53 1.05
CA ARG A 20 -1.57 -0.11 -0.24
C ARG A 20 -0.33 -0.04 -1.13
N ILE A 21 0.10 -1.21 -1.62
CA ILE A 21 1.20 -1.33 -2.57
C ILE A 21 0.60 -1.50 -3.96
N THR A 22 0.86 -0.55 -4.86
CA THR A 22 0.36 -0.53 -6.23
C THR A 22 1.50 -0.31 -7.23
N ASP A 23 1.23 -0.46 -8.52
CA ASP A 23 2.17 -0.06 -9.58
C ASP A 23 2.11 1.46 -9.76
N GLY A 24 3.19 2.15 -9.38
CA GLY A 24 3.28 3.61 -9.52
C GLY A 24 3.62 4.10 -10.93
N THR A 25 3.90 3.20 -11.87
CA THR A 25 4.16 3.56 -13.29
C THR A 25 2.89 3.64 -14.13
N ASP A 26 1.79 3.07 -13.63
CA ASP A 26 0.47 3.13 -14.24
C ASP A 26 -0.44 4.05 -13.42
N LEU A 27 -0.92 5.13 -14.05
CA LEU A 27 -1.83 6.08 -13.43
C LEU A 27 -3.15 5.42 -12.99
N GLY A 28 -3.66 4.44 -13.75
CA GLY A 28 -4.88 3.71 -13.39
C GLY A 28 -4.71 2.97 -12.06
N CYS A 29 -3.56 2.30 -11.89
CA CYS A 29 -3.21 1.61 -10.65
C CYS A 29 -3.08 2.54 -9.44
N VAL A 30 -2.66 3.81 -9.65
CA VAL A 30 -2.60 4.81 -8.58
C VAL A 30 -3.99 5.31 -8.20
N LEU A 31 -4.85 5.59 -9.20
CA LEU A 31 -6.23 6.03 -8.96
C LEU A 31 -7.05 4.94 -8.27
N ASP A 32 -6.93 3.69 -8.73
CA ASP A 32 -7.58 2.55 -8.08
C ASP A 32 -7.14 2.41 -6.62
N ALA A 33 -5.85 2.62 -6.32
CA ALA A 33 -5.34 2.53 -4.96
C ALA A 33 -5.92 3.63 -4.03
N LEU A 34 -6.19 4.82 -4.56
CA LEU A 34 -6.86 5.91 -3.82
C LEU A 34 -8.35 5.60 -3.58
N ASP A 35 -8.98 4.86 -4.49
CA ASP A 35 -10.35 4.36 -4.35
C ASP A 35 -10.44 3.04 -3.55
N ASP A 36 -9.38 2.68 -2.82
CA ASP A 36 -9.29 1.44 -2.02
C ASP A 36 -9.44 0.13 -2.83
N ARG A 37 -9.06 0.17 -4.12
CA ARG A 37 -9.11 -0.96 -5.07
C ARG A 37 -7.72 -1.31 -5.61
N GLY A 38 -7.58 -2.51 -6.16
CA GLY A 38 -6.34 -2.98 -6.79
C GLY A 38 -5.14 -3.17 -5.86
N GLY A 39 -4.02 -3.62 -6.42
CA GLY A 39 -2.76 -3.80 -5.68
C GLY A 39 -2.83 -4.78 -4.50
N THR A 40 -1.97 -4.58 -3.51
CA THR A 40 -1.93 -5.37 -2.27
C THR A 40 -2.20 -4.45 -1.08
N LEU A 41 -3.26 -4.75 -0.33
CA LEU A 41 -3.61 -4.08 0.92
C LEU A 41 -2.90 -4.75 2.10
N VAL A 42 -2.32 -3.92 2.97
CA VAL A 42 -1.76 -4.31 4.27
C VAL A 42 -2.52 -3.54 5.34
N SER A 43 -3.14 -4.26 6.27
CA SER A 43 -3.85 -3.71 7.43
C SER A 43 -3.42 -4.45 8.70
N ALA A 44 -3.70 -3.86 9.86
CA ALA A 44 -3.52 -4.49 11.16
C ALA A 44 -4.49 -5.67 11.38
#